data_AF-A0A851YU14-F1
#
_entry.id   AF-A0A851YU14-F1
#
_cell.length_a   1.000
_cell.length_b   1.000
_cell.length_c   1.000
_cell.angle_alpha   90.00
_cell.angle_beta   90.00
_cell.angle_gamma   90.00
#
_symmetry.space_group_name_H-M   'P 1'
#
loop_
_entity.id
_entity.type
_entity.pdbx_description
1 polymer ?
#
loop_
_entity_poly.entity_id
_entity_poly.type
_entity_poly.pdbx_seq_one_letter_code
_entity_poly.pdbx_strand_id
1 'polypeptide(L)'
;VAEPFALVAVPAAMEAREPLRDLRGALRAVLARIREGEPGEGREPFELPRFWDALGQTFKVTSQEATKLSLAFSRLPLTSAEDCQKLSEDVQNAILAVATVYYWLPKGQGTTLRKTVRDATTEVVEGMIQLTETILSAPLESLSQEQLISTGGVWEACEQVSSLPRGEYFKCRTTEIGHAAVVSALATCLGVVKDALEEMEHAVAEGQDPYSDIMEDEELGFRGNRDTYWSEADRKVLSPCMGLMKASKACLKKVLGVVKAYGKADSPQQITQLDDLADIANEISPSVDELALSMYPPMNQLAVRLNAAKLASVLKKVLEVTKASHVCPTSEEGWVQFLTGAVDHNMNKIKNFTQGQL
;
A
#
# COMPACT_ATOMS: atom_id res chain seq x y z
N VAL A 1 9.44 57.68 20.94
CA VAL A 1 9.13 56.44 21.70
C VAL A 1 8.89 55.37 20.67
N ALA A 2 9.95 54.66 20.29
CA ALA A 2 9.90 53.59 19.30
C ALA A 2 9.87 52.25 20.04
N GLU A 3 8.99 51.36 19.60
CA GLU A 3 8.66 50.08 20.24
C GLU A 3 9.88 49.14 20.38
N PRO A 4 10.12 48.56 21.58
CA PRO A 4 11.11 47.50 21.77
C PRO A 4 10.53 46.08 21.63
N PHE A 5 9.29 45.90 21.17
CA PHE A 5 8.58 44.60 21.24
C PHE A 5 9.00 43.56 20.19
N ALA A 6 9.62 43.95 19.07
CA ALA A 6 9.92 43.00 17.99
C ALA A 6 11.11 42.06 18.27
N LEU A 7 12.08 42.49 19.09
CA LEU A 7 13.31 41.73 19.36
C LEU A 7 13.16 40.65 20.43
N VAL A 8 12.13 40.74 21.28
CA VAL A 8 11.86 39.77 22.38
C VAL A 8 10.98 38.60 21.91
N ALA A 9 10.19 38.79 20.85
CA ALA A 9 9.28 37.77 20.34
C ALA A 9 10.01 36.62 19.61
N VAL A 10 11.15 36.89 18.97
CA VAL A 10 11.90 35.89 18.18
C VAL A 10 12.60 34.84 19.08
N PRO A 11 13.30 35.21 20.17
CA PRO A 11 13.89 34.24 21.11
C PRO A 11 12.84 33.35 21.79
N ALA A 12 11.74 33.95 22.29
CA ALA A 12 10.67 33.22 22.97
C ALA A 12 9.94 32.25 22.04
N ALA A 13 9.76 32.62 20.76
CA ALA A 13 9.18 31.73 19.75
C ALA A 13 10.12 30.58 19.35
N MET A 14 11.43 30.77 19.43
CA MET A 14 12.41 29.70 19.19
C MET A 14 12.48 28.70 20.36
N GLU A 15 12.42 29.18 21.61
CA GLU A 15 12.34 28.34 22.82
C GLU A 15 11.01 27.56 22.87
N ALA A 16 9.90 28.20 22.51
CA ALA A 16 8.59 27.52 22.44
C ALA A 16 8.52 26.40 21.38
N ARG A 17 9.48 26.30 20.46
CA ARG A 17 9.52 25.24 19.42
C ARG A 17 10.50 24.10 19.73
N GLU A 18 11.30 24.21 20.79
CA GLU A 18 12.24 23.16 21.19
C GLU A 18 11.53 21.86 21.56
N PRO A 19 10.43 21.86 22.36
CA PRO A 19 9.68 20.64 22.67
C PRO A 19 9.13 19.92 21.44
N LEU A 20 8.77 20.66 20.37
CA LEU A 20 8.31 20.08 19.11
C LEU A 20 9.44 19.38 18.34
N ARG A 21 10.69 19.85 18.45
CA ARG A 21 11.83 19.18 17.84
C ARG A 21 12.11 17.85 18.54
N ASP A 22 12.02 17.83 19.85
CA ASP A 22 12.17 16.62 20.67
C ASP A 22 11.04 15.63 20.41
N LEU A 23 9.79 16.11 20.34
CA LEU A 23 8.62 15.33 19.94
C LEU A 23 8.86 14.65 18.59
N ARG A 24 9.26 15.40 17.56
CA ARG A 24 9.56 14.83 16.23
C ARG A 24 10.63 13.73 16.31
N GLY A 25 11.66 13.91 17.13
CA GLY A 25 12.68 12.90 17.39
C GLY A 25 12.09 11.63 18.02
N ALA A 26 11.25 11.80 19.05
CA ALA A 26 10.57 10.71 19.73
C ALA A 26 9.61 9.95 18.80
N LEU A 27 8.82 10.65 17.99
CA LEU A 27 7.90 10.05 17.02
C LEU A 27 8.65 9.20 15.98
N ARG A 28 9.77 9.70 15.45
CA ARG A 28 10.62 8.94 14.52
C ARG A 28 11.22 7.69 15.17
N ALA A 29 11.60 7.77 16.44
CA ALA A 29 12.09 6.60 17.19
C ALA A 29 10.98 5.55 17.38
N VAL A 30 9.75 5.97 17.69
CA VAL A 30 8.58 5.07 17.77
C VAL A 30 8.29 4.43 16.41
N LEU A 31 8.30 5.22 15.33
CA LEU A 31 8.12 4.74 13.96
C LEU A 31 9.15 3.67 13.58
N ALA A 32 10.43 3.91 13.86
CA ALA A 32 11.49 2.94 13.61
C ALA A 32 11.23 1.60 14.32
N ARG A 33 10.84 1.65 15.59
CA ARG A 33 10.50 0.44 16.36
C ARG A 33 9.30 -0.31 15.80
N ILE A 34 8.24 0.40 15.40
CA ILE A 34 7.04 -0.23 14.79
C ILE A 34 7.42 -0.97 13.50
N ARG A 35 8.30 -0.37 12.68
CA ARG A 35 8.78 -0.95 11.42
C ARG A 35 9.72 -2.13 11.63
N GLU A 36 10.61 -2.08 12.64
CA GLU A 36 11.49 -3.19 13.02
C GLU A 36 10.70 -4.43 13.46
N GLY A 37 9.49 -4.25 13.99
CA GLY A 37 8.50 -5.33 14.09
C GLY A 37 8.78 -6.40 15.15
N GLU A 38 9.70 -6.12 16.10
CA GLU A 38 9.98 -6.98 17.24
C GLU A 38 8.66 -7.36 17.94
N PRO A 39 8.34 -8.66 18.07
CA PRO A 39 7.04 -9.06 18.55
C PRO A 39 6.89 -8.79 20.04
N GLY A 40 5.78 -8.17 20.42
CA GLY A 40 5.29 -8.32 21.79
C GLY A 40 4.92 -9.79 22.01
N GLU A 41 5.40 -10.37 23.12
CA GLU A 41 4.76 -11.54 23.72
C GLU A 41 3.34 -11.07 24.09
N GLY A 42 2.36 -11.36 23.22
CA GLY A 42 0.99 -10.88 23.40
C GLY A 42 0.50 -11.16 24.83
N ARG A 43 -0.21 -10.21 25.44
CA ARG A 43 -0.81 -10.44 26.75
C ARG A 43 -1.88 -11.52 26.63
N GLU A 44 -1.62 -12.70 27.19
CA GLU A 44 -2.66 -13.70 27.38
C GLU A 44 -3.48 -13.40 28.65
N PRO A 45 -4.82 -13.54 28.64
CA PRO A 45 -5.66 -13.90 27.49
C PRO A 45 -5.91 -12.70 26.54
N PHE A 46 -5.77 -12.91 25.23
CA PHE A 46 -6.05 -11.90 24.21
C PHE A 46 -7.56 -11.84 23.92
N GLU A 47 -8.17 -10.68 24.19
CA GLU A 47 -9.57 -10.40 23.91
C GLU A 47 -9.69 -9.50 22.68
N LEU A 48 -10.12 -10.07 21.56
CA LEU A 48 -10.22 -9.36 20.29
C LEU A 48 -11.16 -8.14 20.30
N PRO A 49 -12.37 -8.18 20.90
CA PRO A 49 -13.21 -6.99 20.96
C PRO A 49 -12.54 -5.84 21.72
N ARG A 50 -11.91 -6.17 22.86
CA ARG A 50 -11.17 -5.21 23.68
C ARG A 50 -9.98 -4.60 22.93
N PHE A 51 -9.28 -5.40 22.13
CA PHE A 51 -8.22 -4.90 21.26
C PHE A 51 -8.74 -3.86 20.26
N TRP A 52 -9.83 -4.14 19.54
CA TRP A 52 -10.39 -3.21 18.56
C TRP A 52 -10.94 -1.94 19.19
N ASP A 53 -11.62 -2.06 20.34
CA ASP A 53 -12.12 -0.92 21.09
C ASP A 53 -10.95 -0.02 21.56
N ALA A 54 -9.89 -0.62 22.10
CA ALA A 54 -8.69 0.11 22.51
C ALA A 54 -7.99 0.77 21.32
N LEU A 55 -7.88 0.07 20.19
CA LEU A 55 -7.25 0.60 18.98
C LEU A 55 -8.05 1.79 18.44
N GLY A 56 -9.36 1.64 18.29
CA GLY A 56 -10.23 2.74 17.85
C GLY A 56 -10.18 3.95 18.78
N GLN A 57 -10.15 3.72 20.09
CA GLN A 57 -10.07 4.80 21.07
C GLN A 57 -8.73 5.53 21.03
N THR A 58 -7.60 4.81 20.92
CA THR A 58 -6.27 5.43 20.83
C THR A 58 -6.08 6.23 19.54
N PHE A 59 -6.62 5.77 18.41
CA PHE A 59 -6.64 6.52 17.15
C PHE A 59 -7.49 7.80 17.28
N LYS A 60 -8.66 7.71 17.90
CA LYS A 60 -9.51 8.88 18.17
C LYS A 60 -8.81 9.93 19.05
N VAL A 61 -8.14 9.50 20.11
CA VAL A 61 -7.35 10.39 20.97
C VAL A 61 -6.24 11.05 20.15
N THR A 62 -5.53 10.29 19.32
CA THR A 62 -4.46 10.83 18.46
C THR A 62 -4.97 11.91 17.50
N SER A 63 -6.13 11.71 16.86
CA SER A 63 -6.78 12.73 16.03
C SER A 63 -7.15 14.00 16.81
N GLN A 64 -7.60 13.85 18.06
CA GLN A 64 -7.88 14.99 18.94
C GLN A 64 -6.61 15.75 19.31
N GLU A 65 -5.53 15.05 19.65
CA GLU A 65 -4.24 15.68 19.96
C GLU A 65 -3.64 16.39 18.73
N ALA A 66 -3.78 15.81 17.52
CA ALA A 66 -3.40 16.48 16.27
C ALA A 66 -4.12 17.82 16.11
N THR A 67 -5.43 17.85 16.40
CA THR A 67 -6.26 19.04 16.32
C THR A 67 -5.83 20.10 17.33
N LYS A 68 -5.60 19.70 18.59
CA LYS A 68 -5.13 20.62 19.64
C LYS A 68 -3.77 21.20 19.28
N LEU A 69 -2.84 20.36 18.86
CA LEU A 69 -1.50 20.77 18.44
C LEU A 69 -1.58 21.77 17.29
N SER A 70 -2.37 21.47 16.25
CA SER A 70 -2.58 22.39 15.13
C SER A 70 -3.14 23.74 15.61
N LEU A 71 -4.25 23.74 16.35
CA LEU A 71 -4.88 24.98 16.83
C LEU A 71 -3.97 25.82 17.73
N ALA A 72 -3.16 25.19 18.58
CA ALA A 72 -2.21 25.86 19.47
C ALA A 72 -1.11 26.67 18.73
N PHE A 73 -0.81 26.31 17.47
CA PHE A 73 0.17 27.00 16.64
C PHE A 73 -0.46 27.82 15.49
N SER A 74 -1.77 28.03 15.53
CA SER A 74 -2.52 28.67 14.45
C SER A 74 -2.63 30.20 14.57
N ARG A 75 -2.46 30.76 15.76
CA ARG A 75 -2.64 32.20 16.04
C ARG A 75 -1.74 32.66 17.19
N LEU A 76 -1.43 33.95 17.20
CA LEU A 76 -0.79 34.62 18.33
C LEU A 76 -1.79 34.92 19.46
N PRO A 77 -1.34 34.98 20.73
CA PRO A 77 0.02 34.74 21.20
C PRO A 77 0.39 33.25 21.10
N LEU A 78 1.67 32.99 20.87
CA LEU A 78 2.17 31.62 20.83
C LEU A 78 1.95 30.95 22.18
N THR A 79 1.64 29.66 22.10
CA THR A 79 1.56 28.76 23.24
C THR A 79 2.83 28.89 24.08
N SER A 80 2.68 28.98 25.41
CA SER A 80 3.82 29.10 26.32
C SER A 80 4.74 27.89 26.19
N ALA A 81 6.01 27.99 26.60
CA ALA A 81 6.93 26.85 26.56
C ALA A 81 6.41 25.66 27.38
N GLU A 82 5.77 25.93 28.54
CA GLU A 82 5.15 24.91 29.40
C GLU A 82 3.94 24.25 28.73
N ASP A 83 3.05 25.04 28.11
CA ASP A 83 1.90 24.51 27.38
C ASP A 83 2.33 23.73 26.13
N CYS A 84 3.38 24.17 25.44
CA CYS A 84 3.95 23.46 24.29
C CYS A 84 4.55 22.13 24.70
N GLN A 85 5.28 22.11 25.82
CA GLN A 85 5.81 20.88 26.39
C GLN A 85 4.68 19.91 26.72
N LYS A 86 3.62 20.38 27.38
CA LYS A 86 2.46 19.55 27.70
C LYS A 86 1.76 19.00 26.45
N LEU A 87 1.51 19.83 25.44
CA LEU A 87 0.93 19.37 24.17
C LEU A 87 1.82 18.33 23.48
N SER A 88 3.13 18.51 23.55
CA SER A 88 4.10 17.57 22.99
C SER A 88 4.06 16.23 23.73
N GLU A 89 4.02 16.26 25.06
CA GLU A 89 3.86 15.07 25.90
C GLU A 89 2.52 14.36 25.63
N ASP A 90 1.41 15.08 25.49
CA ASP A 90 0.09 14.53 25.18
C ASP A 90 0.09 13.80 23.82
N VAL A 91 0.69 14.41 22.79
CA VAL A 91 0.85 13.78 21.46
C VAL A 91 1.73 12.54 21.54
N GLN A 92 2.87 12.63 22.24
CA GLN A 92 3.77 11.50 22.41
C GLN A 92 3.07 10.34 23.13
N ASN A 93 2.32 10.63 24.19
CA ASN A 93 1.57 9.64 24.96
C ASN A 93 0.47 8.98 24.11
N ALA A 94 -0.25 9.75 23.30
CA ALA A 94 -1.26 9.22 22.38
C ALA A 94 -0.63 8.23 21.38
N ILE A 95 0.50 8.60 20.78
CA ILE A 95 1.22 7.75 19.82
C ILE A 95 1.80 6.50 20.49
N LEU A 96 2.37 6.64 21.70
CA LEU A 96 2.84 5.49 22.48
C LEU A 96 1.69 4.54 22.83
N ALA A 97 0.50 5.06 23.14
CA ALA A 97 -0.68 4.25 23.40
C ALA A 97 -1.11 3.47 22.15
N VAL A 98 -1.16 4.12 20.98
CA VAL A 98 -1.42 3.45 19.69
C VAL A 98 -0.42 2.33 19.44
N ALA A 99 0.89 2.62 19.55
CA ALA A 99 1.95 1.62 19.36
C ALA A 99 1.81 0.46 20.35
N THR A 100 1.50 0.76 21.62
CA THR A 100 1.29 -0.24 22.67
C THR A 100 0.14 -1.18 22.33
N VAL A 101 -1.00 -0.64 21.88
CA VAL A 101 -2.15 -1.46 21.49
C VAL A 101 -1.81 -2.33 20.28
N TYR A 102 -1.09 -1.81 19.28
CA TYR A 102 -0.58 -2.63 18.16
C TYR A 102 0.21 -3.86 18.66
N TYR A 103 1.10 -3.69 19.65
CA TYR A 103 1.86 -4.80 20.22
C TYR A 103 1.03 -5.79 21.05
N TRP A 104 -0.25 -5.52 21.33
CA TRP A 104 -1.13 -6.50 21.95
C TRP A 104 -1.57 -7.60 20.97
N LEU A 105 -1.50 -7.36 19.65
CA LEU A 105 -1.95 -8.29 18.63
C LEU A 105 -1.01 -9.51 18.53
N PRO A 106 -1.46 -10.73 18.89
CA PRO A 106 -0.64 -11.92 18.87
C PRO A 106 -0.33 -12.36 17.44
N LYS A 107 0.85 -12.98 17.24
CA LYS A 107 1.23 -13.60 15.95
C LYS A 107 0.22 -14.64 15.45
N GLY A 108 -0.43 -15.35 16.37
CA GLY A 108 -1.41 -16.38 16.04
C GLY A 108 -2.67 -15.87 15.34
N GLN A 109 -2.88 -14.54 15.24
CA GLN A 109 -4.01 -13.93 14.53
C GLN A 109 -3.76 -13.73 13.02
N GLY A 110 -2.59 -14.12 12.53
CA GLY A 110 -2.21 -14.02 11.12
C GLY A 110 -1.29 -12.84 10.81
N THR A 111 -0.33 -13.07 9.92
CA THR A 111 0.67 -12.08 9.52
C THR A 111 0.05 -10.97 8.68
N THR A 112 -0.94 -11.29 7.83
CA THR A 112 -1.63 -10.31 6.99
C THR A 112 -2.38 -9.29 7.83
N LEU A 113 -3.18 -9.74 8.80
CA LEU A 113 -3.88 -8.84 9.73
C LEU A 113 -2.90 -7.96 10.51
N ARG A 114 -1.82 -8.57 11.04
CA ARG A 114 -0.80 -7.83 11.79
C ARG A 114 -0.12 -6.79 10.92
N LYS A 115 0.17 -7.11 9.66
CA LYS A 115 0.71 -6.17 8.68
C LYS A 115 -0.27 -5.02 8.46
N THR A 116 -1.55 -5.29 8.23
CA THR A 116 -2.57 -4.23 8.04
C THR A 116 -2.66 -3.29 9.25
N VAL A 117 -2.68 -3.81 10.48
CA VAL A 117 -2.72 -2.96 11.69
C VAL A 117 -1.42 -2.17 11.86
N ARG A 118 -0.26 -2.79 11.57
CA ARG A 118 1.03 -2.12 11.62
C ARG A 118 1.11 -0.98 10.61
N ASP A 119 0.65 -1.21 9.39
CA ASP A 119 0.70 -0.24 8.31
C ASP A 119 -0.23 0.96 8.65
N ALA A 120 -1.45 0.72 9.13
CA ALA A 120 -2.34 1.79 9.64
C ALA A 120 -1.75 2.56 10.83
N THR A 121 -1.08 1.86 11.75
CA THR A 121 -0.37 2.49 12.88
C THR A 121 0.80 3.34 12.39
N THR A 122 1.51 2.88 11.37
CA THR A 122 2.63 3.57 10.74
C THR A 122 2.17 4.86 10.07
N GLU A 123 1.08 4.81 9.29
CA GLU A 123 0.49 5.97 8.62
C GLU A 123 0.09 7.08 9.62
N VAL A 124 -0.51 6.72 10.75
CA VAL A 124 -0.87 7.70 11.80
C VAL A 124 0.37 8.38 12.40
N VAL A 125 1.43 7.60 12.66
CA VAL A 125 2.68 8.15 13.21
C VAL A 125 3.37 9.05 12.18
N GLU A 126 3.40 8.65 10.91
CA GLU A 126 3.93 9.44 9.80
C GLU A 126 3.16 10.74 9.61
N GLY A 127 1.83 10.69 9.64
CA GLY A 127 0.98 11.88 9.59
C GLY A 127 1.29 12.85 10.73
N MET A 128 1.49 12.34 11.95
CA MET A 128 1.81 13.18 13.12
C MET A 128 3.22 13.80 13.00
N ILE A 129 4.19 13.06 12.47
CA ILE A 129 5.53 13.59 12.15
C ILE A 129 5.40 14.72 11.12
N GLN A 130 4.63 14.51 10.04
CA GLN A 130 4.42 15.50 8.99
C GLN A 130 3.76 16.78 9.54
N LEU A 131 2.72 16.65 10.37
CA LEU A 131 2.09 17.79 11.05
C LEU A 131 3.10 18.57 11.90
N THR A 132 3.90 17.86 12.70
CA THR A 132 4.93 18.49 13.54
C THR A 132 5.98 19.23 12.71
N GLU A 133 6.40 18.65 11.58
CA GLU A 133 7.35 19.27 10.64
C GLU A 133 6.76 20.51 9.98
N THR A 134 5.50 20.46 9.56
CA THR A 134 4.80 21.60 8.98
C THR A 134 4.68 22.73 9.99
N ILE A 135 4.34 22.46 11.26
CA ILE A 135 4.28 23.48 12.32
C ILE A 135 5.67 24.09 12.58
N LEU A 136 6.72 23.27 12.60
CA LEU A 136 8.09 23.74 12.78
C LEU A 136 8.58 24.64 11.63
N SER A 137 8.07 24.41 10.42
CA SER A 137 8.46 25.12 9.19
C SER A 137 7.58 26.33 8.89
N ALA A 138 6.37 26.39 9.44
CA ALA A 138 5.40 27.46 9.19
C ALA A 138 5.82 28.80 9.83
N PRO A 139 5.55 29.95 9.17
CA PRO A 139 5.63 31.26 9.78
C PRO A 139 4.60 31.41 10.91
N LEU A 140 4.97 32.06 12.01
CA LEU A 140 4.19 32.13 13.27
C LEU A 140 2.93 33.01 13.20
N GLU A 141 2.63 33.57 12.03
CA GLU A 141 1.70 34.70 11.88
C GLU A 141 0.27 34.25 11.55
N SER A 142 0.06 33.04 11.02
CA SER A 142 -1.28 32.49 10.75
C SER A 142 -1.28 30.98 10.47
N LEU A 143 -2.44 30.35 10.69
CA LEU A 143 -2.73 28.99 10.25
C LEU A 143 -2.47 28.84 8.74
N SER A 144 -1.44 28.06 8.40
CA SER A 144 -1.11 27.81 6.99
C SER A 144 -2.03 26.77 6.36
N GLN A 145 -2.21 26.86 5.04
CA GLN A 145 -2.94 25.85 4.28
C GLN A 145 -2.26 24.47 4.41
N GLU A 146 -0.92 24.43 4.45
CA GLU A 146 -0.15 23.21 4.66
C GLU A 146 -0.43 22.57 6.03
N GLN A 147 -0.63 23.39 7.06
CA GLN A 147 -0.96 22.91 8.39
C GLN A 147 -2.36 22.28 8.42
N LEU A 148 -3.33 22.87 7.73
CA LEU A 148 -4.66 22.28 7.58
C LEU A 148 -4.61 20.97 6.80
N ILE A 149 -3.85 20.91 5.71
CA ILE A 149 -3.68 19.69 4.90
C ILE A 149 -3.03 18.58 5.75
N SER A 150 -1.94 18.87 6.45
CA SER A 150 -1.26 17.89 7.31
C SER A 150 -2.14 17.44 8.49
N THR A 151 -2.92 18.33 9.10
CA THR A 151 -3.91 17.97 10.13
C THR A 151 -4.98 17.03 9.56
N GLY A 152 -5.50 17.35 8.37
CA GLY A 152 -6.46 16.51 7.66
C GLY A 152 -5.91 15.13 7.31
N GLY A 153 -4.63 15.05 6.92
CA GLY A 153 -3.96 13.76 6.68
C GLY A 153 -3.90 12.87 7.91
N VAL A 154 -3.67 13.43 9.10
CA VAL A 154 -3.74 12.66 10.36
C VAL A 154 -5.16 12.17 10.63
N TRP A 155 -6.17 13.00 10.36
CA TRP A 155 -7.57 12.59 10.54
C TRP A 155 -7.95 11.45 9.61
N GLU A 156 -7.60 11.56 8.34
CA GLU A 156 -7.85 10.51 7.35
C GLU A 156 -7.19 9.19 7.78
N ALA A 157 -5.91 9.21 8.14
CA ALA A 157 -5.20 8.04 8.67
C ALA A 157 -5.88 7.47 9.93
N CYS A 158 -6.40 8.33 10.81
CA CYS A 158 -7.13 7.90 12.00
C CYS A 158 -8.50 7.27 11.68
N GLU A 159 -9.21 7.81 10.70
CA GLU A 159 -10.53 7.32 10.26
C GLU A 159 -10.45 5.99 9.53
N GLN A 160 -9.36 5.75 8.79
CA GLN A 160 -9.09 4.46 8.12
C GLN A 160 -9.05 3.28 9.10
N VAL A 161 -8.82 3.50 10.40
CA VAL A 161 -8.93 2.42 11.40
C VAL A 161 -10.34 1.82 11.48
N SER A 162 -11.36 2.56 11.04
CA SER A 162 -12.75 2.10 10.97
C SER A 162 -13.03 1.24 9.74
N SER A 163 -12.23 1.39 8.67
CA SER A 163 -12.30 0.56 7.46
C SER A 163 -11.44 -0.70 7.57
N LEU A 164 -10.63 -0.83 8.62
CA LEU A 164 -9.96 -2.08 8.95
C LEU A 164 -10.99 -3.22 9.07
N PRO A 165 -10.61 -4.45 8.69
CA PRO A 165 -11.51 -5.60 8.68
C PRO A 165 -11.99 -5.93 10.10
N ARG A 166 -13.01 -5.23 10.58
CA ARG A 166 -13.78 -5.54 11.77
C ARG A 166 -14.88 -6.45 11.28
N GLY A 167 -14.94 -7.70 11.74
CA GLY A 167 -16.09 -8.53 11.43
C GLY A 167 -17.34 -7.81 11.90
N GLU A 168 -18.19 -7.38 10.98
CA GLU A 168 -19.50 -6.88 11.34
C GLU A 168 -20.27 -8.05 11.98
N TYR A 169 -20.96 -7.75 13.08
CA TYR A 169 -21.63 -8.66 14.01
C TYR A 169 -20.86 -9.01 15.29
N PHE A 170 -21.54 -8.69 16.39
CA PHE A 170 -21.27 -8.94 17.81
C PHE A 170 -21.17 -10.44 18.20
N LYS A 171 -20.70 -11.29 17.28
CA LYS A 171 -20.44 -12.71 17.47
C LYS A 171 -19.29 -13.21 16.56
N CYS A 172 -18.35 -12.34 16.26
CA CYS A 172 -17.23 -12.64 15.39
C CYS A 172 -16.12 -13.35 16.19
N ARG A 173 -15.85 -14.63 15.86
CA ARG A 173 -14.67 -15.33 16.37
C ARG A 173 -13.42 -14.65 15.79
N THR A 174 -12.32 -14.66 16.53
CA THR A 174 -10.96 -14.20 16.14
C THR A 174 -10.52 -14.58 14.72
N THR A 175 -11.13 -15.62 14.19
CA THR A 175 -10.81 -16.29 12.93
C THR A 175 -11.33 -15.49 11.71
N GLU A 176 -12.49 -14.85 11.78
CA GLU A 176 -13.09 -14.15 10.62
C GLU A 176 -12.34 -12.85 10.22
N ILE A 177 -11.57 -12.27 11.14
CA ILE A 177 -10.82 -11.03 10.92
C ILE A 177 -9.56 -11.25 10.08
N GLY A 178 -8.80 -12.31 10.35
CA GLY A 178 -7.64 -12.68 9.53
C GLY A 178 -8.05 -13.01 8.10
N HIS A 179 -9.16 -13.72 7.93
CA HIS A 179 -9.78 -13.98 6.63
C HIS A 179 -10.16 -12.68 5.90
N ALA A 180 -10.83 -11.75 6.58
CA ALA A 180 -11.21 -10.47 6.00
C ALA A 180 -9.99 -9.61 5.60
N ALA A 181 -8.88 -9.66 6.36
CA ALA A 181 -7.63 -9.00 5.99
C ALA A 181 -7.04 -9.57 4.68
N VAL A 182 -7.01 -10.89 4.53
CA VAL A 182 -6.54 -11.56 3.30
C VAL A 182 -7.45 -11.25 2.12
N VAL A 183 -8.78 -11.26 2.32
CA VAL A 183 -9.75 -10.85 1.30
C VAL A 183 -9.53 -9.41 0.85
N SER A 184 -9.25 -8.51 1.80
CA SER A 184 -8.94 -7.11 1.50
C SER A 184 -7.65 -6.98 0.69
N ALA A 185 -6.56 -7.62 1.13
CA ALA A 185 -5.28 -7.61 0.43
C ALA A 185 -5.40 -8.09 -1.02
N LEU A 186 -6.10 -9.22 -1.25
CA LEU A 186 -6.36 -9.75 -2.58
C LEU A 186 -7.21 -8.81 -3.43
N ALA A 187 -8.20 -8.14 -2.84
CA ALA A 187 -9.03 -7.18 -3.55
C ALA A 187 -8.24 -5.94 -3.97
N THR A 188 -7.37 -5.42 -3.11
CA THR A 188 -6.47 -4.30 -3.43
C THR A 188 -5.51 -4.69 -4.55
N CYS A 189 -4.84 -5.84 -4.45
CA CYS A 189 -3.96 -6.33 -5.52
C CYS A 189 -4.71 -6.51 -6.85
N LEU A 190 -5.96 -6.99 -6.81
CA LEU A 190 -6.81 -7.09 -7.99
C LEU A 190 -7.17 -5.71 -8.58
N GLY A 191 -7.38 -4.70 -7.73
CA GLY A 191 -7.59 -3.31 -8.16
C GLY A 191 -6.40 -2.80 -8.97
N VAL A 192 -5.20 -2.84 -8.40
CA VAL A 192 -3.97 -2.37 -9.06
C VAL A 192 -3.72 -3.07 -10.40
N VAL A 193 -3.91 -4.40 -10.45
CA VAL A 193 -3.74 -5.16 -11.70
C VAL A 193 -4.80 -4.81 -12.75
N LYS A 194 -6.01 -4.42 -12.35
CA LYS A 194 -7.02 -3.93 -13.29
C LYS A 194 -6.60 -2.58 -13.86
N ASP A 195 -6.17 -1.66 -13.01
CA ASP A 195 -5.79 -0.31 -13.41
C ASP A 195 -4.61 -0.36 -14.39
N ALA A 196 -3.56 -1.13 -14.09
CA ALA A 196 -2.41 -1.32 -14.99
C ALA A 196 -2.80 -1.98 -16.33
N LEU A 197 -3.75 -2.93 -16.31
CA LEU A 197 -4.26 -3.54 -17.53
C LEU A 197 -5.06 -2.55 -18.37
N GLU A 198 -5.94 -1.76 -17.74
CA GLU A 198 -6.77 -0.75 -18.40
C GLU A 198 -5.90 0.36 -18.99
N GLU A 199 -4.88 0.83 -18.24
CA GLU A 199 -3.87 1.77 -18.71
C GLU A 199 -3.16 1.25 -19.97
N MET A 200 -2.71 -0.02 -19.96
CA MET A 200 -2.05 -0.61 -21.12
C MET A 200 -3.03 -0.82 -22.29
N GLU A 201 -4.29 -1.18 -22.04
CA GLU A 201 -5.32 -1.29 -23.09
C GLU A 201 -5.56 0.07 -23.77
N HIS A 202 -5.64 1.15 -22.98
CA HIS A 202 -5.74 2.52 -23.48
C HIS A 202 -4.50 2.90 -24.29
N ALA A 203 -3.30 2.67 -23.75
CA ALA A 203 -2.04 3.01 -24.42
C ALA A 203 -1.92 2.31 -25.77
N VAL A 204 -2.24 1.02 -25.87
CA VAL A 204 -2.19 0.26 -27.13
C VAL A 204 -3.23 0.74 -28.14
N ALA A 205 -4.41 1.16 -27.68
CA ALA A 205 -5.46 1.69 -28.56
C ALA A 205 -5.09 3.05 -29.14
N GLU A 206 -4.45 3.92 -28.35
CA GLU A 206 -4.08 5.28 -28.76
C GLU A 206 -2.74 5.37 -29.48
N GLY A 207 -1.79 4.49 -29.18
CA GLY A 207 -0.43 4.54 -29.74
C GLY A 207 -0.31 4.04 -31.18
N GLN A 208 -1.29 4.34 -32.03
CA GLN A 208 -1.11 4.23 -33.48
C GLN A 208 -0.12 5.30 -33.96
N ASP A 209 0.83 4.93 -34.81
CA ASP A 209 1.73 5.89 -35.45
C ASP A 209 0.92 6.74 -36.44
N PRO A 210 0.72 8.05 -36.19
CA PRO A 210 -0.05 8.94 -37.07
C PRO A 210 0.56 9.08 -38.47
N TYR A 211 1.80 8.61 -38.65
CA TYR A 211 2.56 8.70 -39.88
C TYR A 211 2.89 7.34 -40.49
N SER A 212 2.24 6.27 -40.03
CA SER A 212 2.43 4.90 -40.54
C SER A 212 2.21 4.76 -42.05
N ASP A 213 1.38 5.62 -42.65
CA ASP A 213 1.09 5.63 -44.10
C ASP A 213 2.13 6.37 -44.95
N ILE A 214 3.10 7.07 -44.34
CA ILE A 214 4.08 7.87 -45.08
C ILE A 214 5.36 7.07 -45.29
N MET A 215 5.52 6.58 -46.52
CA MET A 215 6.71 5.86 -47.02
C MET A 215 8.01 6.57 -46.60
N GLU A 216 8.97 5.82 -46.06
CA GLU A 216 10.30 6.34 -45.74
C GLU A 216 11.02 6.66 -47.05
N ASP A 217 11.43 7.92 -47.22
CA ASP A 217 12.22 8.37 -48.36
C ASP A 217 13.67 7.87 -48.20
N GLU A 218 14.13 7.04 -49.14
CA GLU A 218 15.48 6.46 -49.14
C GLU A 218 16.59 7.54 -49.11
N GLU A 219 16.28 8.78 -49.50
CA GLU A 219 17.24 9.90 -49.58
C GLU A 219 17.34 10.73 -48.28
N LEU A 220 16.35 10.66 -47.38
CA LEU A 220 16.27 11.49 -46.14
C LEU A 220 16.60 10.74 -44.84
N GLY A 221 16.89 9.44 -44.91
CA GLY A 221 17.25 8.61 -43.75
C GLY A 221 16.06 8.21 -42.86
N PHE A 222 16.32 7.36 -41.86
CA PHE A 222 15.30 6.85 -40.95
C PHE A 222 14.60 7.97 -40.16
N ARG A 223 13.29 7.86 -39.94
CA ARG A 223 12.54 8.78 -39.07
C ARG A 223 13.12 8.78 -37.66
N GLY A 224 13.55 9.95 -37.18
CA GLY A 224 14.14 10.12 -35.84
C GLY A 224 13.20 9.90 -34.64
N ASN A 225 11.96 9.47 -34.87
CA ASN A 225 10.94 9.22 -33.84
C ASN A 225 10.54 7.73 -33.72
N ARG A 226 11.29 6.79 -34.31
CA ARG A 226 10.97 5.35 -34.20
C ARG A 226 10.94 4.84 -32.76
N ASP A 227 11.69 5.47 -31.85
CA ASP A 227 11.75 5.09 -30.43
C ASP A 227 10.52 5.49 -29.63
N THR A 228 9.62 6.32 -30.19
CA THR A 228 8.39 6.77 -29.53
C THR A 228 7.15 5.93 -29.88
N TYR A 229 7.27 4.93 -30.76
CA TYR A 229 6.13 4.12 -31.22
C TYR A 229 6.44 2.62 -31.17
N TRP A 230 5.38 1.81 -31.08
CA TRP A 230 5.49 0.37 -31.25
C TRP A 230 5.69 -0.02 -32.71
N SER A 231 6.77 -0.74 -32.99
CA SER A 231 6.97 -1.39 -34.29
C SER A 231 5.95 -2.52 -34.51
N GLU A 232 5.80 -2.99 -35.75
CA GLU A 232 4.96 -4.16 -36.03
C GLU A 232 5.43 -5.41 -35.27
N ALA A 233 6.74 -5.57 -35.06
CA ALA A 233 7.30 -6.67 -34.29
C ALA A 233 6.87 -6.57 -32.82
N ASP A 234 6.92 -5.37 -32.25
CA ASP A 234 6.49 -5.10 -30.87
C ASP A 234 5.00 -5.39 -30.70
N ARG A 235 4.15 -4.95 -31.65
CA ARG A 235 2.70 -5.22 -31.61
C ARG A 235 2.36 -6.71 -31.57
N LYS A 236 3.15 -7.57 -32.23
CA LYS A 236 2.98 -9.03 -32.16
C LYS A 236 3.28 -9.56 -30.75
N VAL A 237 4.24 -8.98 -30.04
CA VAL A 237 4.61 -9.34 -28.67
C VAL A 237 3.62 -8.77 -27.64
N LEU A 238 3.04 -7.58 -27.88
CA LEU A 238 2.07 -6.95 -26.98
C LEU A 238 0.84 -7.84 -26.74
N SER A 239 0.28 -8.43 -27.79
CA SER A 239 -0.95 -9.24 -27.69
C SER A 239 -0.87 -10.38 -26.65
N PRO A 240 0.14 -11.29 -26.69
CA PRO A 240 0.27 -12.31 -25.66
C PRO A 240 0.71 -11.77 -24.29
N CYS A 241 1.41 -10.63 -24.20
CA CYS A 241 1.68 -9.97 -22.91
C CYS A 241 0.39 -9.47 -22.25
N MET A 242 -0.49 -8.84 -23.03
CA MET A 242 -1.84 -8.47 -22.58
C MET A 242 -2.66 -9.70 -22.16
N GLY A 243 -2.51 -10.81 -22.88
CA GLY A 243 -3.11 -12.09 -22.49
C GLY A 243 -2.64 -12.58 -21.11
N LEU A 244 -1.37 -12.37 -20.78
CA LEU A 244 -0.79 -12.72 -19.48
C LEU A 244 -1.28 -11.77 -18.35
N MET A 245 -1.37 -10.47 -18.60
CA MET A 245 -1.98 -9.51 -17.66
C MET A 245 -3.47 -9.83 -17.41
N LYS A 246 -4.21 -10.22 -18.45
CA LYS A 246 -5.60 -10.71 -18.34
C LYS A 246 -5.69 -12.00 -17.52
N ALA A 247 -4.76 -12.93 -17.72
CA ALA A 247 -4.67 -14.14 -16.89
C ALA A 247 -4.38 -13.80 -15.42
N SER A 248 -3.57 -12.78 -15.16
CA SER A 248 -3.28 -12.28 -13.80
C SER A 248 -4.53 -11.74 -13.11
N LYS A 249 -5.29 -10.87 -13.78
CA LYS A 249 -6.59 -10.36 -13.31
C LYS A 249 -7.57 -11.50 -13.05
N ALA A 250 -7.66 -12.48 -13.95
CA ALA A 250 -8.56 -13.63 -13.80
C ALA A 250 -8.14 -14.55 -12.63
N CYS A 251 -6.84 -14.77 -12.45
CA CYS A 251 -6.26 -15.53 -11.35
C CYS A 251 -6.63 -14.89 -10.01
N LEU A 252 -6.30 -13.61 -9.80
CA LEU A 252 -6.65 -12.87 -8.59
C LEU A 252 -8.17 -12.87 -8.32
N LYS A 253 -8.99 -12.67 -9.36
CA LYS A 253 -10.45 -12.71 -9.23
C LYS A 253 -10.95 -14.09 -8.76
N LYS A 254 -10.38 -15.18 -9.27
CA LYS A 254 -10.75 -16.54 -8.89
C LYS A 254 -10.26 -16.89 -7.48
N VAL A 255 -9.01 -16.57 -7.16
CA VAL A 255 -8.43 -16.75 -5.82
C VAL A 255 -9.26 -15.99 -4.78
N LEU A 256 -9.56 -14.71 -5.02
CA LEU A 256 -10.44 -13.92 -4.16
C LEU A 256 -11.82 -14.57 -3.98
N GLY A 257 -12.40 -15.11 -5.05
CA GLY A 257 -13.67 -15.80 -5.01
C GLY A 257 -13.66 -17.05 -4.12
N VAL A 258 -12.66 -17.92 -4.29
CA VAL A 258 -12.55 -19.15 -3.49
C VAL A 258 -12.17 -18.87 -2.04
N VAL A 259 -11.33 -17.86 -1.78
CA VAL A 259 -11.03 -17.40 -0.41
C VAL A 259 -12.31 -16.89 0.25
N LYS A 260 -13.13 -16.07 -0.42
CA LYS A 260 -14.41 -15.61 0.14
C LYS A 260 -15.39 -16.76 0.40
N ALA A 261 -15.43 -17.77 -0.46
CA ALA A 261 -16.40 -18.86 -0.38
C ALA A 261 -16.00 -19.98 0.60
N TYR A 262 -14.71 -20.32 0.66
CA TYR A 262 -14.21 -21.50 1.37
C TYR A 262 -13.12 -21.20 2.40
N GLY A 263 -12.67 -19.94 2.48
CA GLY A 263 -11.68 -19.48 3.46
C GLY A 263 -12.16 -19.68 4.88
N LYS A 264 -11.42 -20.47 5.64
CA LYS A 264 -11.62 -20.70 7.07
C LYS A 264 -10.38 -20.24 7.82
N ALA A 265 -10.55 -19.89 9.07
CA ALA A 265 -9.46 -19.45 9.93
C ALA A 265 -9.59 -20.08 11.33
N ASP A 266 -10.28 -21.21 11.43
CA ASP A 266 -10.61 -21.88 12.69
C ASP A 266 -9.38 -22.49 13.39
N SER A 267 -8.28 -22.62 12.66
CA SER A 267 -7.01 -23.17 13.16
C SER A 267 -5.82 -22.35 12.69
N PRO A 268 -4.70 -22.35 13.45
CA PRO A 268 -3.47 -21.66 13.04
C PRO A 268 -2.98 -22.09 11.66
N GLN A 269 -3.13 -23.37 11.31
CA GLN A 269 -2.73 -23.91 10.00
C GLN A 269 -3.54 -23.29 8.85
N GLN A 270 -4.85 -23.09 9.04
CA GLN A 270 -5.68 -22.44 8.03
C GLN A 270 -5.34 -20.96 7.89
N ILE A 271 -5.05 -20.27 9.01
CA ILE A 271 -4.59 -18.87 8.99
C ILE A 271 -3.28 -18.76 8.20
N THR A 272 -2.30 -19.63 8.48
CA THR A 272 -1.04 -19.68 7.71
C THR A 272 -1.29 -19.91 6.23
N GLN A 273 -2.19 -20.81 5.85
CA GLN A 273 -2.51 -21.02 4.42
C GLN A 273 -3.14 -19.80 3.75
N LEU A 274 -3.95 -19.02 4.48
CA LEU A 274 -4.50 -17.76 3.96
C LEU A 274 -3.42 -16.68 3.83
N ASP A 275 -2.52 -16.59 4.81
CA ASP A 275 -1.37 -15.68 4.79
C ASP A 275 -0.42 -16.02 3.62
N ASP A 276 -0.05 -17.30 3.45
CA ASP A 276 0.80 -17.77 2.35
C ASP A 276 0.19 -17.38 0.99
N LEU A 277 -1.14 -17.47 0.86
CA LEU A 277 -1.87 -17.05 -0.35
C LEU A 277 -1.82 -15.54 -0.56
N ALA A 278 -2.01 -14.75 0.49
CA ALA A 278 -1.91 -13.30 0.39
C ALA A 278 -0.48 -12.86 0.00
N ASP A 279 0.53 -13.46 0.64
CA ASP A 279 1.93 -13.15 0.40
C ASP A 279 2.33 -13.41 -1.05
N ILE A 280 2.01 -14.60 -1.58
CA ILE A 280 2.35 -14.91 -2.97
C ILE A 280 1.51 -14.13 -3.99
N ALA A 281 0.23 -13.85 -3.69
CA ALA A 281 -0.60 -13.06 -4.57
C ALA A 281 -0.13 -11.60 -4.68
N ASN A 282 0.46 -11.05 -3.61
CA ASN A 282 1.03 -9.71 -3.61
C ASN A 282 2.26 -9.57 -4.52
N GLU A 283 2.90 -10.66 -4.94
CA GLU A 283 3.97 -10.64 -5.96
C GLU A 283 3.45 -10.42 -7.39
N ILE A 284 2.14 -10.64 -7.64
CA ILE A 284 1.55 -10.47 -8.98
C ILE A 284 1.60 -9.01 -9.39
N SER A 285 1.16 -8.08 -8.53
CA SER A 285 1.04 -6.66 -8.88
C SER A 285 2.37 -6.04 -9.34
N PRO A 286 3.48 -6.16 -8.58
CA PRO A 286 4.79 -5.67 -9.05
C PRO A 286 5.26 -6.35 -10.34
N SER A 287 4.97 -7.65 -10.53
CA SER A 287 5.35 -8.36 -11.75
C SER A 287 4.54 -7.93 -12.97
N VAL A 288 3.28 -7.53 -12.78
CA VAL A 288 2.43 -6.92 -13.81
C VAL A 288 2.94 -5.53 -14.16
N ASP A 289 3.29 -4.72 -13.18
CA ASP A 289 3.86 -3.37 -13.36
C ASP A 289 5.18 -3.41 -14.13
N GLU A 290 6.13 -4.26 -13.72
CA GLU A 290 7.39 -4.46 -14.44
C GLU A 290 7.19 -4.92 -15.89
N LEU A 291 6.19 -5.78 -16.14
CA LEU A 291 5.84 -6.18 -17.50
C LEU A 291 5.27 -5.01 -18.29
N ALA A 292 4.30 -4.27 -17.73
CA ALA A 292 3.68 -3.12 -18.37
C ALA A 292 4.71 -2.04 -18.73
N LEU A 293 5.58 -1.66 -17.78
CA LEU A 293 6.65 -0.70 -18.01
C LEU A 293 7.61 -1.14 -19.12
N SER A 294 7.93 -2.43 -19.20
CA SER A 294 8.80 -2.97 -20.27
C SER A 294 8.12 -2.99 -21.65
N MET A 295 6.79 -2.88 -21.70
CA MET A 295 6.04 -2.87 -22.95
C MET A 295 5.99 -1.49 -23.60
N TYR A 296 6.32 -0.39 -22.92
CA TYR A 296 6.33 0.94 -23.54
C TYR A 296 7.54 1.14 -24.47
N PRO A 297 7.40 1.96 -25.54
CA PRO A 297 8.53 2.32 -26.41
C PRO A 297 9.62 3.13 -25.67
N PRO A 298 10.91 2.96 -26.03
CA PRO A 298 11.44 1.95 -26.95
C PRO A 298 11.44 0.55 -26.29
N MET A 299 10.74 -0.39 -26.92
CA MET A 299 10.48 -1.70 -26.32
C MET A 299 11.68 -2.63 -26.45
N ASN A 300 12.24 -3.04 -25.30
CA ASN A 300 13.26 -4.09 -25.27
C ASN A 300 12.59 -5.47 -25.16
N GLN A 301 12.52 -6.19 -26.28
CA GLN A 301 11.86 -7.49 -26.37
C GLN A 301 12.47 -8.57 -25.45
N LEU A 302 13.77 -8.50 -25.15
CA LEU A 302 14.41 -9.39 -24.18
C LEU A 302 13.94 -9.09 -22.75
N ALA A 303 13.87 -7.81 -22.37
CA ALA A 303 13.36 -7.39 -21.07
C ALA A 303 11.89 -7.83 -20.88
N VAL A 304 11.06 -7.63 -21.91
CA VAL A 304 9.66 -8.08 -21.92
C VAL A 304 9.56 -9.59 -21.73
N ARG A 305 10.40 -10.36 -22.42
CA ARG A 305 10.43 -11.82 -22.26
C ARG A 305 10.77 -12.25 -20.83
N LEU A 306 11.76 -11.60 -20.20
CA LEU A 306 12.17 -11.89 -18.83
C LEU A 306 11.09 -11.52 -17.81
N ASN A 307 10.50 -10.33 -17.94
CA ASN A 307 9.43 -9.86 -17.06
C ASN A 307 8.16 -10.72 -17.23
N ALA A 308 7.81 -11.11 -18.45
CA ALA A 308 6.71 -12.05 -18.70
C ALA A 308 6.99 -13.43 -18.10
N ALA A 309 8.22 -13.93 -18.16
CA ALA A 309 8.59 -15.20 -17.55
C ALA A 309 8.50 -15.15 -16.01
N LYS A 310 8.92 -14.03 -15.41
CA LYS A 310 8.75 -13.77 -13.96
C LYS A 310 7.27 -13.78 -13.58
N LEU A 311 6.43 -13.01 -14.28
CA LEU A 311 4.99 -12.97 -14.02
C LEU A 311 4.35 -14.36 -14.19
N ALA A 312 4.67 -15.10 -15.25
CA ALA A 312 4.17 -16.44 -15.47
C ALA A 312 4.55 -17.41 -14.33
N SER A 313 5.78 -17.31 -13.82
CA SER A 313 6.26 -18.09 -12.67
C SER A 313 5.46 -17.77 -11.41
N VAL A 314 5.26 -16.48 -11.12
CA VAL A 314 4.46 -16.03 -9.96
C VAL A 314 3.03 -16.56 -10.06
N LEU A 315 2.36 -16.39 -11.20
CA LEU A 315 1.00 -16.87 -11.40
C LEU A 315 0.87 -18.38 -11.18
N LYS A 316 1.81 -19.17 -11.69
CA LYS A 316 1.81 -20.63 -11.47
C LYS A 316 1.98 -20.98 -10.01
N LYS A 317 2.88 -20.30 -9.29
CA LYS A 317 3.09 -20.50 -7.86
C LYS A 317 1.82 -20.16 -7.07
N VAL A 318 1.12 -19.06 -7.39
CA VAL A 318 -0.17 -18.70 -6.77
C VAL A 318 -1.21 -19.79 -7.01
N LEU A 319 -1.34 -20.28 -8.24
CA LEU A 319 -2.29 -21.34 -8.61
C LEU A 319 -1.97 -22.66 -7.89
N GLU A 320 -0.69 -23.01 -7.76
CA GLU A 320 -0.23 -24.20 -7.04
C GLU A 320 -0.53 -24.12 -5.55
N VAL A 321 -0.18 -23.00 -4.90
CA VAL A 321 -0.48 -22.77 -3.47
C VAL A 321 -1.98 -22.77 -3.24
N THR A 322 -2.77 -22.15 -4.13
CA THR A 322 -4.23 -22.16 -4.04
C THR A 322 -4.76 -23.59 -4.10
N LYS A 323 -4.28 -24.40 -5.05
CA LYS A 323 -4.69 -25.80 -5.18
C LYS A 323 -4.35 -26.64 -3.94
N ALA A 324 -3.19 -26.40 -3.33
CA ALA A 324 -2.74 -27.13 -2.15
C ALA A 324 -3.42 -26.68 -0.84
N SER A 325 -4.06 -25.51 -0.85
CA SER A 325 -4.70 -24.92 0.33
C SER A 325 -6.11 -25.48 0.60
N HIS A 326 -6.62 -25.24 1.81
CA HIS A 326 -7.99 -25.59 2.17
C HIS A 326 -9.07 -24.82 1.40
N VAL A 327 -8.73 -23.73 0.68
CA VAL A 327 -9.72 -22.91 -0.02
C VAL A 327 -10.12 -23.46 -1.39
N CYS A 328 -9.42 -24.50 -1.89
CA CYS A 328 -9.66 -25.08 -3.21
C CYS A 328 -10.18 -26.52 -3.10
N PRO A 329 -11.50 -26.73 -2.92
CA PRO A 329 -12.07 -28.06 -3.04
C PRO A 329 -11.94 -28.60 -4.47
N THR A 330 -12.10 -29.92 -4.65
CA THR A 330 -11.93 -30.60 -5.96
C THR A 330 -12.82 -30.00 -7.06
N SER A 331 -13.98 -29.42 -6.72
CA SER A 331 -14.86 -28.73 -7.67
C SER A 331 -14.23 -27.47 -8.31
N GLU A 332 -13.23 -26.87 -7.66
CA GLU A 332 -12.55 -25.65 -8.12
C GLU A 332 -11.27 -25.96 -8.93
N GLU A 333 -10.77 -27.19 -8.95
CA GLU A 333 -9.52 -27.53 -9.65
C GLU A 333 -9.57 -27.27 -11.17
N GLY A 334 -10.75 -27.32 -11.79
CA GLY A 334 -10.91 -27.14 -13.23
C GLY A 334 -10.47 -25.76 -13.72
N TRP A 335 -10.78 -24.69 -12.99
CA TRP A 335 -10.35 -23.34 -13.41
C TRP A 335 -8.86 -23.12 -13.14
N VAL A 336 -8.29 -23.77 -12.11
CA VAL A 336 -6.85 -23.70 -11.82
C VAL A 336 -6.05 -24.27 -12.99
N GLN A 337 -6.46 -25.43 -13.51
CA GLN A 337 -5.85 -26.06 -14.68
C GLN A 337 -6.02 -25.20 -15.93
N PHE A 338 -7.22 -24.66 -16.16
CA PHE A 338 -7.49 -23.76 -17.29
C PHE A 338 -6.59 -22.52 -17.26
N LEU A 339 -6.46 -21.84 -16.11
CA LEU A 339 -5.62 -20.66 -15.99
C LEU A 339 -4.14 -20.99 -16.13
N THR A 340 -3.69 -22.13 -15.62
CA THR A 340 -2.31 -22.61 -15.83
C THR A 340 -2.02 -22.78 -17.32
N GLY A 341 -2.95 -23.40 -18.07
CA GLY A 341 -2.84 -23.55 -19.52
C GLY A 341 -2.86 -22.20 -20.26
N ALA A 342 -3.66 -21.24 -19.80
CA ALA A 342 -3.69 -19.90 -20.38
C ALA A 342 -2.37 -19.14 -20.17
N VAL A 343 -1.74 -19.28 -19.00
CA VAL A 343 -0.41 -18.73 -18.72
C VAL A 343 0.63 -19.35 -19.65
N ASP A 344 0.64 -20.67 -19.80
CA ASP A 344 1.57 -21.37 -20.68
C ASP A 344 1.42 -20.99 -22.14
N HIS A 345 0.18 -20.89 -22.63
CA HIS A 345 -0.12 -20.47 -24.00
C HIS A 345 0.45 -19.09 -24.32
N ASN A 346 0.21 -18.11 -23.45
CA ASN A 346 0.72 -16.74 -23.65
C ASN A 346 2.25 -16.69 -23.56
N MET A 347 2.84 -17.36 -22.57
CA MET A 347 4.29 -17.41 -22.42
C MET A 347 4.98 -18.08 -23.63
N ASN A 348 4.39 -19.15 -24.18
CA ASN A 348 4.92 -19.82 -25.36
C ASN A 348 4.86 -18.92 -26.60
N LYS A 349 3.78 -18.13 -26.78
CA LYS A 349 3.71 -17.12 -27.85
C LYS A 349 4.78 -16.04 -27.69
N ILE A 350 4.98 -15.51 -26.49
CA ILE A 350 6.03 -14.51 -26.21
C ILE A 350 7.41 -15.09 -26.55
N LYS A 351 7.69 -16.32 -26.10
CA LYS A 351 8.95 -17.01 -26.43
C LYS A 351 9.16 -17.12 -27.93
N ASN A 352 8.13 -17.50 -28.69
CA ASN A 352 8.20 -17.67 -30.13
C ASN A 352 8.47 -16.35 -30.86
N PHE A 353 7.78 -15.26 -30.48
CA PHE A 353 8.00 -13.96 -31.12
C PHE A 353 9.33 -13.30 -30.76
N THR A 354 9.95 -13.72 -29.65
CA THR A 354 11.23 -13.18 -29.16
C THR A 354 12.42 -14.12 -29.37
N GLN A 355 12.29 -15.18 -30.19
CA GLN A 355 13.37 -16.16 -30.40
C GLN A 355 14.65 -15.54 -30.97
N GLY A 356 14.55 -14.52 -31.83
CA GLY A 356 15.71 -13.87 -32.46
C GLY A 356 16.46 -12.87 -31.56
N GLN A 357 16.08 -12.74 -30.29
CA GLN A 357 16.70 -11.85 -29.30
C GLN A 357 17.58 -12.61 -28.29
N LEU A 358 17.65 -13.94 -28.42
CA LEU A 358 18.57 -14.84 -27.71
C LEU A 358 19.82 -15.06 -28.56
#